data_AF-A0A327S082-F1
#
_entry.id   AF-A0A327S082-F1
#
_cell.length_a   1.000
_cell.length_b   1.000
_cell.length_c   1.000
_cell.angle_alpha   90.00
_cell.angle_beta   90.00
_cell.angle_gamma   90.00
#
_symmetry.space_group_name_H-M   'P 1'
#
loop_
_entity.id
_entity.type
_entity.pdbx_description
1 polymer ?
#
loop_
_entity_poly.entity_id
_entity_poly.type
_entity_poly.pdbx_seq_one_letter_code
_entity_poly.pdbx_strand_id
1 'polypeptide(L)'
;MSKTSEIWFKMFACCQLVFGRSKSLVYDLQRKGFYSLSNDAYSILKMSENLDIASIKALYNDKDSFIDDFFNQFIEAEMGFYTNEPSSFPNIDFTWYSPNVITNSIIEIDNYSQFDFEYAIKQLDDLACKAVQIRFLNFITIDVINGYLSVFKTSCERQS
;
A
#
# COMPACT_ATOMS: atom_id res chain seq x y z
N MET A 1 8.39 -11.70 41.93
CA MET A 1 9.29 -11.03 40.98
C MET A 1 8.42 -10.18 40.07
N SER A 2 8.39 -8.86 40.26
CA SER A 2 7.68 -7.98 39.32
C SER A 2 8.44 -8.03 38.00
N LYS A 3 7.79 -8.45 36.91
CA LYS A 3 8.30 -8.21 35.57
C LYS A 3 8.48 -6.70 35.46
N THR A 4 9.71 -6.23 35.34
CA THR A 4 9.96 -4.87 34.84
C THR A 4 9.28 -4.80 33.48
N SER A 5 8.31 -3.92 33.31
CA SER A 5 7.64 -3.75 32.02
C SER A 5 8.66 -3.25 31.02
N GLU A 6 8.96 -4.05 30.00
CA GLU A 6 9.84 -3.68 28.89
C GLU A 6 9.23 -2.48 28.17
N ILE A 7 10.02 -1.42 27.99
CA ILE A 7 9.58 -0.21 27.28
C ILE A 7 10.07 -0.31 25.83
N TRP A 8 9.14 -0.15 24.91
CA TRP A 8 9.35 -0.21 23.48
C TRP A 8 9.17 1.16 22.86
N PHE A 9 9.89 1.42 21.78
CA PHE A 9 9.62 2.56 20.91
C PHE A 9 8.94 2.06 19.64
N LYS A 10 7.82 2.67 19.26
CA LYS A 10 7.10 2.37 18.02
C LYS A 10 6.91 3.64 17.20
N MET A 11 7.14 3.53 15.89
CA MET A 11 6.68 4.54 14.95
C MET A 11 5.16 4.43 14.78
N PHE A 12 4.48 5.54 14.50
CA PHE A 12 3.10 5.48 14.06
C PHE A 12 3.00 4.66 12.77
N ALA A 13 1.95 3.85 12.65
CA ALA A 13 1.79 2.95 11.51
C ALA A 13 1.72 3.68 10.15
N CYS A 14 1.36 4.97 10.13
CA CYS A 14 1.39 5.81 8.92
C CYS A 14 2.81 6.29 8.53
N CYS A 15 3.79 6.22 9.43
CA CYS A 15 5.18 6.62 9.21
C CYS A 15 6.01 5.44 8.70
N GLN A 16 6.11 5.30 7.37
CA GLN A 16 6.75 4.18 6.70
C GLN A 16 8.26 4.38 6.55
N LEU A 17 9.05 3.39 6.99
CA LEU A 17 10.51 3.39 6.82
C LEU A 17 10.88 2.87 5.43
N VAL A 18 11.61 3.68 4.67
CA VAL A 18 12.08 3.33 3.32
C VAL A 18 13.61 3.34 3.32
N PHE A 19 14.21 2.17 3.07
CA PHE A 19 15.65 2.04 2.91
C PHE A 19 16.10 2.58 1.55
N GLY A 20 17.13 3.40 1.53
CA GLY A 20 17.68 3.96 0.31
C GLY A 20 19.19 3.77 0.17
N ARG A 21 19.70 3.95 -1.06
CA ARG A 21 21.10 3.69 -1.40
C ARG A 21 22.09 4.57 -0.64
N SER A 22 21.81 5.87 -0.55
CA SER A 22 22.70 6.85 0.09
C SER A 22 22.09 7.49 1.34
N LYS A 23 20.75 7.59 1.38
CA LYS A 23 19.96 8.04 2.52
C LYS A 23 18.66 7.26 2.55
N SER A 24 18.16 7.02 3.75
CA SER A 24 16.86 6.43 3.97
C SER A 24 15.83 7.53 4.28
N LEU A 25 14.56 7.17 4.34
CA LEU A 25 13.46 8.09 4.59
C LEU A 25 12.45 7.52 5.60
N VAL A 26 11.82 8.39 6.38
CA VAL A 26 10.50 8.16 6.98
C VAL A 26 9.49 8.86 6.09
N TYR A 27 8.51 8.13 5.55
CA TYR A 27 7.42 8.70 4.78
C TYR A 27 6.14 8.71 5.62
N ASP A 28 5.65 9.90 5.95
CA ASP A 28 4.39 10.08 6.67
C ASP A 28 3.24 10.13 5.66
N LEU A 29 2.51 9.03 5.56
CA LEU A 29 1.38 8.86 4.66
C LEU A 29 0.21 9.79 4.98
N GLN A 30 0.04 10.16 6.26
CA GLN A 30 -1.08 10.98 6.72
C GLN A 30 -0.83 12.46 6.41
N ARG A 31 0.38 12.96 6.69
CA ARG A 31 0.78 14.35 6.42
C ARG A 31 1.31 14.57 5.01
N LYS A 32 1.46 13.49 4.22
CA LYS A 32 2.05 13.48 2.87
C LYS A 32 3.45 14.12 2.82
N GLY A 33 4.23 13.91 3.88
CA GLY A 33 5.57 14.45 4.05
C GLY A 33 6.64 13.36 4.17
N PHE A 34 7.91 13.71 3.99
CA PHE A 34 9.02 12.79 4.20
C PHE A 34 10.15 13.44 4.99
N TYR A 35 10.86 12.62 5.76
CA TYR A 35 11.99 13.01 6.59
C TYR A 35 13.19 12.16 6.21
N SER A 36 14.30 12.81 5.88
CA SER A 36 15.51 12.09 5.49
C SER A 36 16.32 11.66 6.70
N LEU A 37 16.83 10.44 6.66
CA LEU A 37 17.65 9.85 7.72
C LEU A 37 18.88 9.12 7.15
N SER A 38 19.91 8.96 7.98
CA SER A 38 21.06 8.13 7.67
C SER A 38 20.67 6.64 7.69
N ASN A 39 21.40 5.79 6.98
CA ASN A 39 21.12 4.35 7.01
C ASN A 39 21.36 3.72 8.40
N ASP A 40 22.17 4.36 9.25
CA ASP A 40 22.34 3.95 10.66
C ASP A 40 21.08 4.25 11.48
N ALA A 41 20.49 5.45 11.31
CA ALA A 41 19.22 5.81 11.93
C ALA A 41 18.09 4.89 11.48
N TYR A 42 18.07 4.50 10.19
CA TYR A 42 17.13 3.51 9.67
C TYR A 42 17.26 2.20 10.45
N SER A 43 18.49 1.74 10.65
CA SER A 43 18.77 0.46 11.30
C SER A 43 18.29 0.46 12.75
N ILE A 44 18.49 1.55 13.50
CA ILE A 44 17.98 1.68 14.89
C ILE A 44 16.45 1.64 14.91
N LEU A 45 15.77 2.38 14.03
CA LEU A 45 14.30 2.35 13.93
C LEU A 45 13.78 0.98 13.49
N LYS A 46 14.53 0.25 12.66
CA LYS A 46 14.15 -1.09 12.24
C LYS A 46 14.31 -2.11 13.37
N MET A 47 15.33 -1.93 14.21
CA MET A 47 15.53 -2.75 15.41
C MET A 47 14.41 -2.55 16.43
N SER A 48 13.94 -1.31 16.64
CA SER A 48 12.84 -1.03 17.59
C SER A 48 11.49 -1.61 17.19
N GLU A 49 11.34 -2.10 15.96
CA GLU A 49 10.17 -2.92 15.61
C GLU A 49 10.11 -4.22 16.42
N ASN A 50 11.26 -4.80 16.79
CA ASN A 50 11.36 -6.15 17.37
C ASN A 50 12.14 -6.23 18.69
N LEU A 51 12.74 -5.12 19.14
CA LEU A 51 13.49 -5.04 20.39
C LEU A 51 12.96 -3.90 21.28
N ASP A 52 12.98 -4.14 22.59
CA ASP A 52 12.77 -3.10 23.59
C ASP A 52 13.99 -2.16 23.67
N ILE A 53 13.81 -1.00 24.32
CA ILE A 53 14.83 0.05 24.38
C ILE A 53 16.07 -0.43 25.14
N ALA A 54 15.94 -1.22 26.20
CA ALA A 54 17.08 -1.69 26.96
C ALA A 54 17.93 -2.66 26.12
N SER A 55 17.28 -3.54 25.34
CA SER A 55 17.94 -4.41 24.38
C SER A 55 18.69 -3.62 23.29
N ILE A 56 18.10 -2.53 22.77
CA ILE A 56 18.77 -1.67 21.79
C ILE A 56 19.98 -0.97 22.43
N LYS A 57 19.83 -0.38 23.61
CA LYS A 57 20.92 0.30 24.33
C LYS A 57 22.11 -0.61 24.58
N ALA A 58 21.86 -1.88 24.94
CA ALA A 58 22.90 -2.88 25.14
C ALA A 58 23.77 -3.13 23.88
N LEU A 59 23.23 -2.93 22.67
CA LEU A 59 23.98 -3.07 21.41
C LEU A 59 24.95 -1.89 21.16
N TYR A 60 24.75 -0.76 21.83
CA TYR A 60 25.50 0.49 21.60
C TYR A 60 26.48 0.84 22.73
N ASN A 61 26.81 -0.12 23.61
CA ASN A 61 27.87 -0.03 24.64
C ASN A 61 27.77 1.25 25.51
N ASP A 62 26.71 1.38 26.31
CA ASP A 62 26.48 2.47 27.28
C ASP A 62 26.28 3.86 26.67
N LYS A 63 25.92 3.94 25.38
CA LYS A 63 25.45 5.18 24.73
C LYS A 63 23.96 5.41 24.96
N ASP A 64 23.51 5.24 26.20
CA ASP A 64 22.10 5.30 26.57
C ASP A 64 21.48 6.66 26.25
N SER A 65 22.18 7.74 26.60
CA SER A 65 21.72 9.11 26.31
C SER A 65 21.58 9.37 24.82
N PHE A 66 22.48 8.83 23.99
CA PHE A 66 22.38 8.94 22.54
C PHE A 66 21.12 8.23 22.00
N ILE A 67 20.80 7.05 22.53
CA ILE A 67 19.59 6.31 22.11
C ILE A 67 18.32 7.04 22.59
N ASP A 68 18.34 7.61 23.78
CA ASP A 68 17.23 8.41 24.30
C ASP A 68 17.02 9.68 23.46
N ASP A 69 18.07 10.45 23.21
CA ASP A 69 18.05 11.65 22.36
C ASP A 69 17.64 11.31 20.92
N PHE A 70 18.05 10.14 20.42
CA PHE A 70 17.68 9.63 19.10
C PHE A 70 16.16 9.44 19.00
N PHE A 71 15.55 8.69 19.94
CA PHE A 71 14.10 8.44 19.90
C PHE A 71 13.28 9.69 20.22
N ASN A 72 13.76 10.55 21.13
CA ASN A 72 13.06 11.78 21.50
C ASN A 72 12.85 12.72 20.29
N GLN A 73 13.76 12.75 19.31
CA GLN A 73 13.55 13.51 18.07
C GLN A 73 12.30 13.06 17.30
N PHE A 74 11.98 11.76 17.31
CA PHE A 74 10.79 11.22 16.65
C PHE A 74 9.53 11.39 17.50
N ILE A 75 9.66 11.45 18.83
CA ILE A 75 8.55 11.84 19.73
C ILE A 75 8.17 13.29 19.46
N GLU A 76 9.14 14.20 19.48
CA GLU A 76 8.94 15.64 19.26
C GLU A 76 8.38 15.95 17.88
N ALA A 77 8.78 15.17 16.87
CA ALA A 77 8.25 15.27 15.51
C ALA A 77 6.88 14.59 15.33
N GLU A 78 6.30 14.02 16.39
CA GLU A 78 5.01 13.30 16.41
C GLU A 78 4.99 12.10 15.44
N MET A 79 6.10 11.36 15.35
CA MET A 79 6.25 10.20 14.44
C MET A 79 6.35 8.87 15.16
N GLY A 80 6.60 8.87 16.47
CA GLY A 80 6.66 7.69 17.27
C GLY A 80 6.27 7.95 18.71
N PHE A 81 6.22 6.88 19.49
CA PHE A 81 5.80 6.90 20.89
C PHE A 81 6.40 5.71 21.65
N TYR A 82 6.41 5.83 22.98
CA TYR A 82 6.78 4.74 23.88
C TYR A 82 5.57 3.90 24.28
N THR A 83 5.75 2.60 24.40
CA THR A 83 4.69 1.67 24.83
C THR A 83 5.24 0.46 25.57
N ASN A 84 4.45 -0.12 26.47
CA ASN A 84 4.68 -1.42 27.09
C ASN A 84 3.89 -2.54 26.40
N GLU A 85 3.04 -2.21 25.42
CA GLU A 85 2.17 -3.15 24.69
C GLU A 85 2.44 -3.05 23.18
N PRO A 86 3.66 -3.37 22.70
CA PRO A 86 4.07 -3.17 21.30
C PRO A 86 3.21 -3.94 20.30
N SER A 87 2.60 -5.05 20.72
CA SER A 87 1.70 -5.90 19.92
C SER A 87 0.36 -5.23 19.60
N SER A 88 -0.05 -4.22 20.38
CA SER A 88 -1.28 -3.43 20.12
C SER A 88 -1.11 -2.42 19.00
N PHE A 89 0.10 -2.25 18.47
CA PHE A 89 0.44 -1.28 17.42
C PHE A 89 1.12 -1.99 16.23
N PRO A 90 0.39 -2.87 15.51
CA PRO A 90 0.93 -3.52 14.33
C PRO A 90 1.16 -2.50 13.20
N ASN A 91 2.06 -2.84 12.28
CA ASN A 91 2.24 -2.08 11.04
C ASN A 91 0.98 -2.17 10.16
N ILE A 92 0.82 -1.20 9.25
CA ILE A 92 -0.24 -1.25 8.23
C ILE A 92 -0.07 -2.52 7.39
N ASP A 93 -1.13 -3.30 7.29
CA ASP A 93 -1.24 -4.36 6.30
C ASP A 93 -1.60 -3.73 4.94
N PHE A 94 -0.64 -3.75 4.02
CA PHE A 94 -0.83 -3.24 2.65
C PHE A 94 -1.48 -4.27 1.72
N THR A 95 -1.89 -5.43 2.25
CA THR A 95 -2.60 -6.44 1.47
C THR A 95 -3.95 -5.88 1.03
N TRP A 96 -4.09 -5.68 -0.28
CA TRP A 96 -5.35 -5.25 -0.86
C TRP A 96 -6.28 -6.45 -1.05
N TYR A 97 -7.35 -6.50 -0.26
CA TYR A 97 -8.40 -7.49 -0.45
C TYR A 97 -9.44 -6.94 -1.46
N SER A 98 -9.44 -7.52 -2.66
CA SER A 98 -10.50 -7.32 -3.65
C SER A 98 -11.26 -8.63 -3.83
N PRO A 99 -12.60 -8.64 -3.78
CA PRO A 99 -13.38 -9.80 -4.19
C PRO A 99 -13.31 -10.02 -5.71
N ASN A 100 -12.90 -9.02 -6.49
CA ASN A 100 -12.84 -9.11 -7.94
C ASN A 100 -11.42 -9.52 -8.36
N VAL A 101 -11.33 -10.58 -9.16
CA VAL A 101 -10.09 -11.07 -9.76
C VAL A 101 -9.56 -10.05 -10.78
N ILE A 102 -10.48 -9.40 -11.49
CA ILE A 102 -10.22 -8.31 -12.43
C ILE A 102 -11.25 -7.21 -12.15
N THR A 103 -10.81 -5.96 -12.04
CA THR A 103 -11.72 -4.82 -11.83
C THR A 103 -12.25 -4.27 -13.15
N ASN A 104 -11.37 -4.18 -14.15
CA ASN A 104 -11.63 -3.55 -15.44
C ASN A 104 -11.07 -4.40 -16.58
N SER A 105 -11.74 -4.38 -17.73
CA SER A 105 -11.26 -4.99 -18.98
C SER A 105 -11.32 -3.99 -20.14
N ILE A 106 -10.40 -4.12 -21.10
CA ILE A 106 -10.40 -3.36 -22.35
C ILE A 106 -10.50 -4.37 -23.49
N ILE A 107 -11.50 -4.21 -24.36
CA ILE A 107 -11.70 -5.03 -25.55
C ILE A 107 -11.47 -4.13 -26.76
N GLU A 108 -10.43 -4.45 -27.53
CA GLU A 108 -10.12 -3.77 -28.78
C GLU A 108 -10.69 -4.58 -29.96
N ILE A 109 -11.41 -3.90 -30.84
CA ILE A 109 -12.09 -4.48 -31.99
C ILE A 109 -11.60 -3.78 -33.25
N ASP A 110 -11.02 -4.56 -34.14
CA ASP A 110 -10.63 -4.17 -35.49
C ASP A 110 -11.30 -5.06 -36.54
N ASN A 111 -11.06 -4.76 -37.82
CA ASN A 111 -11.61 -5.52 -38.95
C ASN A 111 -11.12 -6.98 -39.03
N TYR A 112 -10.10 -7.37 -38.25
CA TYR A 112 -9.51 -8.71 -38.24
C TYR A 112 -9.82 -9.48 -36.96
N SER A 113 -10.56 -8.88 -36.03
CA SER A 113 -10.88 -9.45 -34.74
C SER A 113 -11.79 -10.67 -34.92
N GLN A 114 -11.24 -11.84 -34.63
CA GLN A 114 -11.95 -13.12 -34.70
C GLN A 114 -12.08 -13.69 -33.30
N PHE A 115 -13.08 -13.21 -32.56
CA PHE A 115 -13.48 -13.82 -31.30
C PHE A 115 -14.99 -13.67 -31.10
N ASP A 116 -15.55 -14.58 -30.31
CA ASP A 116 -16.95 -14.49 -29.90
C ASP A 116 -17.06 -13.45 -28.79
N PHE A 117 -17.59 -12.28 -29.15
CA PHE A 117 -17.74 -11.15 -28.24
C PHE A 117 -18.69 -11.48 -27.08
N GLU A 118 -19.81 -12.13 -27.34
CA GLU A 118 -20.77 -12.51 -26.30
C GLU A 118 -20.14 -13.48 -25.30
N TYR A 119 -19.40 -14.46 -25.81
CA TYR A 119 -18.65 -15.39 -24.97
C TYR A 119 -17.58 -14.68 -24.13
N ALA A 120 -16.84 -13.74 -24.71
CA ALA A 120 -15.86 -12.94 -23.98
C ALA A 120 -16.50 -12.12 -22.86
N ILE A 121 -17.67 -11.50 -23.10
CA ILE A 121 -18.40 -10.76 -22.06
C ILE A 121 -18.88 -11.70 -20.95
N LYS A 122 -19.38 -12.89 -21.29
CA LYS A 122 -19.75 -13.90 -20.30
C LYS A 122 -18.58 -14.31 -19.41
N GLN A 123 -17.40 -14.51 -19.99
CA GLN A 123 -16.19 -14.83 -19.22
C GLN A 123 -15.80 -13.68 -18.28
N LEU A 124 -15.98 -12.42 -18.70
CA LEU A 124 -15.74 -11.27 -17.84
C LEU A 124 -16.76 -11.16 -16.70
N ASP A 125 -18.01 -11.52 -16.96
CA ASP A 125 -19.07 -11.59 -15.94
C ASP A 125 -18.79 -12.68 -14.91
N ASP A 126 -18.37 -13.87 -15.35
CA ASP A 126 -17.94 -14.99 -14.47
C ASP A 126 -16.76 -14.60 -13.57
N LEU A 127 -15.93 -13.63 -13.99
CA LEU A 127 -14.82 -13.06 -13.22
C LEU A 127 -15.21 -11.86 -12.33
N ALA A 128 -16.50 -11.52 -12.28
CA ALA A 128 -17.05 -10.34 -11.60
C ALA A 128 -16.36 -9.03 -12.04
N CYS A 129 -15.98 -8.92 -13.32
CA CYS A 129 -15.40 -7.72 -13.88
C CYS A 129 -16.43 -6.58 -13.89
N LYS A 130 -16.14 -5.48 -13.20
CA LYS A 130 -17.10 -4.40 -12.97
C LYS A 130 -17.18 -3.38 -14.09
N ALA A 131 -16.14 -3.28 -14.91
CA ALA A 131 -16.06 -2.30 -15.98
C ALA A 131 -15.44 -2.88 -17.24
N VAL A 132 -16.09 -2.67 -18.38
CA VAL A 132 -15.57 -3.05 -19.70
C VAL A 132 -15.49 -1.80 -20.56
N GLN A 133 -14.32 -1.52 -21.12
CA GLN A 133 -14.12 -0.49 -22.14
C GLN A 133 -14.01 -1.16 -23.51
N ILE A 134 -14.90 -0.83 -24.43
CA ILE A 134 -14.83 -1.29 -25.82
C ILE A 134 -14.17 -0.19 -26.66
N ARG A 135 -13.15 -0.55 -27.43
CA ARG A 135 -12.42 0.37 -28.31
C ARG A 135 -12.46 -0.15 -29.74
N PHE A 136 -13.05 0.65 -30.62
CA PHE A 136 -13.07 0.36 -32.06
C PHE A 136 -11.87 1.02 -32.72
N LEU A 137 -10.98 0.21 -33.31
CA LEU A 137 -9.74 0.69 -33.94
C LEU A 137 -9.95 1.15 -35.39
N ASN A 138 -11.13 0.89 -35.96
CA ASN A 138 -11.52 1.26 -37.31
C ASN A 138 -12.83 2.06 -37.30
N PHE A 139 -13.15 2.71 -38.43
CA PHE A 139 -14.42 3.40 -38.60
C PHE A 139 -15.58 2.41 -38.44
N ILE A 140 -16.56 2.78 -37.61
CA ILE A 140 -17.68 1.93 -37.26
C ILE A 140 -18.97 2.72 -37.31
N THR A 141 -20.06 2.07 -37.72
CA THR A 141 -21.38 2.69 -37.72
C THR A 141 -22.06 2.52 -36.37
N ILE A 142 -22.99 3.42 -36.07
CA ILE A 142 -23.75 3.37 -34.80
C ILE A 142 -24.54 2.05 -34.65
N ASP A 143 -25.03 1.48 -35.75
CA ASP A 143 -25.77 0.21 -35.73
C ASP A 143 -24.89 -0.95 -35.27
N VAL A 144 -23.62 -0.97 -35.70
CA VAL A 144 -22.68 -2.01 -35.26
C VAL A 144 -22.32 -1.81 -33.78
N ILE A 145 -22.11 -0.56 -33.33
CA ILE A 145 -21.91 -0.26 -31.91
C ILE A 145 -23.10 -0.77 -31.08
N ASN A 146 -24.33 -0.47 -31.51
CA ASN A 146 -25.55 -0.92 -30.84
C ASN A 146 -25.65 -2.46 -30.80
N GLY A 147 -25.14 -3.15 -31.83
CA GLY A 147 -24.99 -4.60 -31.83
C GLY A 147 -24.14 -5.10 -30.66
N TYR A 148 -22.96 -4.53 -30.46
CA TYR A 148 -22.09 -4.86 -29.31
C TYR A 148 -22.69 -4.47 -27.96
N LEU A 149 -23.32 -3.29 -27.87
CA LEU A 149 -23.94 -2.82 -26.64
C LEU A 149 -25.18 -3.64 -26.24
N SER A 150 -25.81 -4.34 -27.19
CA SER A 150 -26.98 -5.17 -26.92
C SER A 150 -26.72 -6.31 -25.92
N VAL A 151 -25.46 -6.68 -25.69
CA VAL A 151 -25.04 -7.69 -24.71
C VAL A 151 -25.12 -7.14 -23.27
N PHE A 152 -25.08 -5.82 -23.08
CA PHE A 152 -24.96 -5.15 -21.78
C PHE A 152 -26.28 -4.59 -21.23
N LYS A 153 -27.41 -5.26 -21.47
CA LYS A 153 -28.77 -4.72 -21.19
C LYS A 153 -29.02 -4.28 -19.74
N THR A 154 -28.29 -4.83 -18.77
CA THR A 154 -28.41 -4.53 -17.35
C THR A 154 -27.27 -3.66 -16.81
N SER A 155 -26.38 -3.18 -17.68
CA SER A 155 -25.21 -2.37 -17.32
C SER A 155 -25.46 -0.88 -17.57
N CYS A 156 -24.77 -0.02 -16.81
CA CYS A 156 -24.76 1.42 -17.07
C CYS A 156 -23.72 1.77 -18.14
N GLU A 157 -24.08 2.65 -19.08
CA GLU A 157 -23.16 3.20 -20.08
C GLU A 157 -22.56 4.54 -19.62
N ARG A 158 -21.27 4.76 -19.93
CA ARG A 158 -20.60 6.05 -19.74
C ARG A 158 -19.74 6.34 -20.97
N GLN A 159 -20.05 7.42 -21.68
CA GLN A 159 -19.25 7.90 -22.81
C GLN A 159 -18.16 8.85 -22.29
N SER A 160 -16.92 8.66 -22.75
CA SER A 160 -15.74 9.46 -22.40
C SER A 160 -15.29 10.32 -23.56
#